data_AF-A0A935K7A6-F1
#
_entry.id   AF-A0A935K7A6-F1
#
_cell.length_a   1.000
_cell.length_b   1.000
_cell.length_c   1.000
_cell.angle_alpha   90.00
_cell.angle_beta   90.00
_cell.angle_gamma   90.00
#
_symmetry.space_group_name_H-M   'P 1'
#
loop_
_entity.id
_entity.type
_entity.pdbx_description
1 polymer ?
#
loop_
_entity_poly.entity_id
_entity_poly.type
_entity_poly.pdbx_seq_one_letter_code
_entity_poly.pdbx_strand_id
1 'polypeptide(L)'
;MKIIFFLLLFFPFAYTQTISNHRIDKIITLLITNSPDISNYINADELQIANRFGIEYEGIENKFLIANEIPKEFTNDLLNGKIKYEYKLESLEENFSLLTITIPTLNLKSEYFLKDSFLVASTNYHSRNWKTITTDYFQFFVSDETLFNDYSINLLENFINRMSEILSFTVEERNKLKENKIFYFLCRDEEEIQKVTGFATRGIFILAQDYVITTYNTHYHELLHFLINYKLRKLPLYTHPFLQEGFAVAFGGRGGLEAHTISEMGVFLIKSGFANYKELLSKLDFQKTDASISYPISGLYTEFLIKILE
;
A
#
# COMPACT_ATOMS: atom_id res chain seq x y z
N MET A 1 -41.01 32.83 45.56
CA MET A 1 -40.07 31.74 45.17
C MET A 1 -39.58 31.99 43.76
N LYS A 2 -38.29 32.36 43.59
CA LYS A 2 -37.64 32.43 42.28
C LYS A 2 -36.57 31.34 42.25
N ILE A 3 -36.78 30.34 41.40
CA ILE A 3 -35.80 29.26 41.15
C ILE A 3 -34.88 29.78 40.04
N ILE A 4 -33.60 29.98 40.38
CA ILE A 4 -32.53 30.31 39.44
C ILE A 4 -32.01 28.98 38.89
N PHE A 5 -32.22 28.74 37.60
CA PHE A 5 -31.72 27.57 36.88
C PHE A 5 -30.30 27.87 36.42
N PHE A 6 -29.30 27.26 37.06
CA PHE A 6 -27.90 27.34 36.64
C PHE A 6 -27.68 26.31 35.52
N LEU A 7 -27.63 26.77 34.28
CA LEU A 7 -27.18 25.98 33.13
C LEU A 7 -25.64 25.92 33.16
N LEU A 8 -25.10 24.83 33.69
CA LEU A 8 -23.69 24.46 33.51
C LEU A 8 -23.50 23.98 32.07
N LEU A 9 -23.06 24.90 31.21
CA LEU A 9 -22.51 24.57 29.89
C LEU A 9 -21.19 23.82 30.09
N PHE A 10 -21.25 22.50 30.09
CA PHE A 10 -20.08 21.65 29.84
C PHE A 10 -19.65 21.87 28.39
N PHE A 11 -18.78 22.86 28.16
CA PHE A 11 -17.96 22.86 26.95
C PHE A 11 -16.97 21.71 27.10
N PRO A 12 -17.00 20.67 26.22
CA PRO A 12 -15.88 19.76 26.15
C PRO A 12 -14.67 20.58 25.72
N PHE A 13 -13.75 20.83 26.64
CA PHE A 13 -12.40 21.25 26.29
C PHE A 13 -11.81 20.10 25.47
N ALA A 14 -11.94 20.17 24.15
CA ALA A 14 -11.08 19.41 23.25
C ALA A 14 -9.66 19.93 23.53
N TYR A 15 -8.90 19.18 24.33
CA TYR A 15 -7.47 19.38 24.46
C TYR A 15 -6.84 19.09 23.10
N THR A 16 -6.71 20.10 22.25
CA THR A 16 -5.84 20.02 21.08
C THR A 16 -4.42 19.95 21.61
N GLN A 17 -3.83 18.74 21.61
CA GLN A 17 -2.40 18.62 21.86
C GLN A 17 -1.66 19.36 20.75
N THR A 18 -1.07 20.50 21.09
CA THR A 18 -0.21 21.24 20.19
C THR A 18 1.14 20.54 20.13
N ILE A 19 1.44 19.93 18.98
CA ILE A 19 2.75 19.31 18.73
C ILE A 19 3.81 20.42 18.77
N SER A 20 4.84 20.27 19.61
CA SER A 20 5.89 21.28 19.72
C SER A 20 6.64 21.44 18.39
N ASN A 21 6.96 22.69 17.99
CA ASN A 21 7.75 22.98 16.78
C ASN A 21 9.07 22.19 16.74
N HIS A 22 9.78 22.09 17.87
CA HIS A 22 11.02 21.32 17.96
C HIS A 22 10.84 19.84 17.55
N ARG A 23 9.72 19.20 17.92
CA ARG A 23 9.44 17.81 17.52
C ARG A 23 9.18 17.71 16.02
N ILE A 24 8.42 18.65 15.45
CA ILE A 24 8.15 18.69 14.00
C ILE A 24 9.44 18.91 13.22
N ASP A 25 10.27 19.87 13.62
CA ASP A 25 11.56 20.14 12.97
C ASP A 25 12.47 18.90 13.01
N LYS A 26 12.45 18.14 14.13
CA LYS A 26 13.17 16.89 14.25
C LYS A 26 12.64 15.81 13.31
N ILE A 27 11.32 15.62 13.22
CA ILE A 27 10.69 14.68 12.28
C ILE A 27 11.08 15.03 10.84
N ILE A 28 10.94 16.29 10.44
CA ILE A 28 11.29 16.76 9.10
C ILE A 28 12.77 16.50 8.80
N THR A 29 13.67 16.82 9.72
CA THR A 29 15.11 16.57 9.56
C THR A 29 15.40 15.08 9.34
N LEU A 30 14.74 14.20 10.10
CA LEU A 30 14.90 12.75 9.99
C LEU A 30 14.32 12.21 8.67
N LEU A 31 13.21 12.76 8.18
CA LEU A 31 12.65 12.45 6.85
C LEU A 31 13.59 12.89 5.72
N ILE A 32 14.14 14.10 5.77
CA ILE A 32 15.09 14.63 4.77
C ILE A 32 16.38 13.80 4.72
N THR A 33 16.85 13.33 5.87
CA THR A 33 18.08 12.52 5.99
C THR A 33 17.86 11.04 5.73
N ASN A 34 16.61 10.60 5.59
CA ASN A 34 16.21 9.20 5.59
C ASN A 34 16.84 8.41 6.76
N SER A 35 16.91 9.02 7.94
CA SER A 35 17.59 8.44 9.09
C SER A 35 16.77 7.31 9.72
N PRO A 36 17.39 6.17 10.11
CA PRO A 36 16.69 5.07 10.75
C PRO A 36 16.06 5.46 12.10
N ASP A 37 16.56 6.53 12.74
CA ASP A 37 16.01 7.09 13.97
C ASP A 37 14.57 7.61 13.83
N ILE A 38 14.08 7.81 12.60
CA ILE A 38 12.69 8.18 12.33
C ILE A 38 11.70 7.16 12.89
N SER A 39 12.11 5.90 13.05
CA SER A 39 11.32 4.85 13.71
C SER A 39 10.85 5.26 15.11
N ASN A 40 11.63 6.04 15.85
CA ASN A 40 11.24 6.56 17.17
C ASN A 40 10.09 7.58 17.14
N TYR A 41 9.71 8.03 15.94
CA TYR A 41 8.64 9.00 15.71
C TYR A 41 7.47 8.41 14.92
N ILE A 42 7.49 7.11 14.62
CA ILE A 42 6.36 6.39 14.04
C ILE A 42 5.57 5.74 15.17
N ASN A 43 4.25 5.67 15.02
CA ASN A 43 3.39 4.98 15.98
C ASN A 43 3.82 3.50 16.10
N ALA A 44 3.88 2.99 17.33
CA ALA A 44 4.40 1.64 17.58
C ALA A 44 3.56 0.54 16.92
N ASP A 45 2.23 0.70 16.91
CA ASP A 45 1.32 -0.26 16.28
C ASP A 45 1.50 -0.26 14.77
N GLU A 46 1.69 0.92 14.16
CA GLU A 46 1.98 1.06 12.72
C GLU A 46 3.31 0.41 12.33
N LEU A 47 4.35 0.55 13.17
CA LEU A 47 5.62 -0.15 12.97
C LEU A 47 5.47 -1.66 13.09
N GLN A 48 4.68 -2.14 14.06
CA GLN A 48 4.39 -3.56 14.20
C GLN A 48 3.66 -4.07 12.96
N ILE A 49 2.65 -3.35 12.48
CA ILE A 49 1.88 -3.71 11.28
C ILE A 49 2.80 -3.79 10.07
N ALA A 50 3.65 -2.79 9.82
CA ALA A 50 4.57 -2.76 8.70
C ALA A 50 5.54 -3.96 8.67
N ASN A 51 5.92 -4.47 9.84
CA ASN A 51 6.91 -5.52 9.98
C ASN A 51 6.32 -6.91 10.28
N ARG A 52 4.99 -7.04 10.43
CA ARG A 52 4.31 -8.27 10.92
C ARG A 52 4.59 -9.51 10.06
N PHE A 53 4.83 -9.30 8.78
CA PHE A 53 5.14 -10.36 7.84
C PHE A 53 6.63 -10.57 7.59
N GLY A 54 7.52 -9.83 8.25
CA GLY A 54 8.98 -10.00 8.07
C GLY A 54 9.44 -9.93 6.61
N ILE A 55 8.76 -9.14 5.78
CA ILE A 55 9.17 -8.83 4.41
C ILE A 55 10.15 -7.67 4.49
N GLU A 56 11.35 -7.88 3.96
CA GLU A 56 12.49 -6.96 3.95
C GLU A 56 12.85 -6.59 2.50
N TYR A 57 13.26 -5.35 2.30
CA TYR A 57 13.69 -4.84 0.99
C TYR A 57 15.16 -4.42 1.04
N GLU A 58 15.94 -4.87 0.05
CA GLU A 58 17.36 -4.56 -0.03
C GLU A 58 17.61 -3.04 -0.10
N GLY A 59 18.50 -2.56 0.77
CA GLY A 59 18.86 -1.14 0.85
C GLY A 59 17.82 -0.25 1.55
N ILE A 60 16.76 -0.82 2.14
CA ILE A 60 15.72 -0.10 2.87
C ILE A 60 15.85 -0.35 4.37
N GLU A 61 16.19 0.71 5.11
CA GLU A 61 16.32 0.65 6.57
C GLU A 61 14.97 0.78 7.28
N ASN A 62 14.04 1.55 6.72
CA ASN A 62 12.72 1.74 7.27
C ASN A 62 11.64 1.49 6.23
N LYS A 63 11.07 0.28 6.25
CA LYS A 63 10.00 -0.14 5.35
C LYS A 63 8.78 0.78 5.37
N PHE A 64 8.44 1.36 6.52
CA PHE A 64 7.26 2.21 6.69
C PHE A 64 7.28 3.46 5.79
N LEU A 65 8.46 3.91 5.37
CA LEU A 65 8.64 5.10 4.55
C LEU A 65 8.72 4.83 3.05
N ILE A 66 8.67 3.57 2.60
CA ILE A 66 8.72 3.24 1.16
C ILE A 66 7.66 4.07 0.40
N ALA A 67 8.10 4.69 -0.71
CA ALA A 67 7.33 5.59 -1.57
C ALA A 67 6.94 6.96 -0.97
N ASN A 68 7.33 7.25 0.28
CA ASN A 68 7.14 8.55 0.95
C ASN A 68 8.48 9.22 1.32
N GLU A 69 9.58 8.77 0.73
CA GLU A 69 10.92 9.30 0.97
C GLU A 69 11.16 10.61 0.18
N ILE A 70 11.90 11.53 0.79
CA ILE A 70 12.46 12.68 0.06
C ILE A 70 13.68 12.17 -0.73
N PRO A 71 13.82 12.47 -2.04
CA PRO A 71 14.90 11.91 -2.83
C PRO A 71 16.28 12.26 -2.25
N LYS A 72 17.11 11.22 -2.05
CA LYS A 72 18.39 11.31 -1.33
C LYS A 72 19.40 12.24 -1.99
N GLU A 73 19.29 12.43 -3.31
CA GLU A 73 20.13 13.34 -4.08
C GLU A 73 20.00 14.80 -3.63
N PHE A 74 18.90 15.18 -2.96
CA PHE A 74 18.67 16.55 -2.51
C PHE A 74 18.94 16.76 -1.01
N THR A 75 19.24 15.70 -0.24
CA THR A 75 19.42 15.78 1.21
C THR A 75 20.44 16.84 1.64
N ASN A 76 21.64 16.84 1.05
CA ASN A 76 22.68 17.80 1.40
C ASN A 76 22.31 19.25 1.06
N ASP A 77 21.61 19.46 -0.05
CA ASP A 77 21.22 20.80 -0.49
C ASP A 77 20.06 21.35 0.34
N LEU A 78 19.15 20.48 0.82
CA LEU A 78 18.10 20.83 1.77
C LEU A 78 18.69 21.18 3.15
N LEU A 79 19.60 20.37 3.69
CA LEU A 79 20.20 20.61 5.00
C LEU A 79 21.07 21.87 5.04
N ASN A 80 21.77 22.17 3.94
CA ASN A 80 22.60 23.38 3.84
C ASN A 80 21.80 24.62 3.40
N GLY A 81 20.48 24.51 3.23
CA GLY A 81 19.61 25.61 2.84
C GLY A 81 19.79 26.11 1.40
N LYS A 82 20.47 25.35 0.53
CA LYS A 82 20.57 25.67 -0.90
C LYS A 82 19.24 25.44 -1.61
N ILE A 83 18.54 24.38 -1.23
CA ILE A 83 17.14 24.15 -1.58
C ILE A 83 16.30 24.51 -0.36
N LYS A 84 15.32 25.40 -0.57
CA LYS A 84 14.37 25.77 0.48
C LYS A 84 13.20 24.80 0.46
N TYR A 85 12.75 24.42 1.64
CA TYR A 85 11.47 23.75 1.84
C TYR A 85 10.61 24.58 2.79
N GLU A 86 9.31 24.43 2.67
CA GLU A 86 8.31 25.00 3.56
C GLU A 86 7.50 23.85 4.15
N TYR A 87 7.00 24.03 5.37
CA TYR A 87 6.07 23.07 5.95
C TYR A 87 4.84 23.75 6.55
N LYS A 88 3.73 23.02 6.53
CA LYS A 88 2.47 23.40 7.14
C LYS A 88 1.98 22.23 8.00
N LEU A 89 1.59 22.51 9.24
CA LEU A 89 0.96 21.55 10.13
C LEU A 89 -0.51 21.95 10.33
N GLU A 90 -1.42 21.07 9.97
CA GLU A 90 -2.87 21.28 10.09
C GLU A 90 -3.45 20.30 11.11
N SER A 91 -4.16 20.80 12.11
CA SER A 91 -4.91 19.93 13.02
C SER A 91 -6.12 19.34 12.33
N LEU A 92 -6.32 18.03 12.54
CA LEU A 92 -7.46 17.27 12.06
C LEU A 92 -8.28 16.77 13.27
N GLU A 93 -9.37 16.07 12.98
CA GLU A 93 -10.22 15.45 14.01
C GLU A 93 -9.48 14.35 14.79
N GLU A 94 -10.00 13.97 15.96
CA GLU A 94 -9.53 12.79 16.73
C GLU A 94 -8.01 12.76 17.00
N ASN A 95 -7.41 13.93 17.30
CA ASN A 95 -5.97 14.11 17.56
C ASN A 95 -5.05 13.78 16.36
N PHE A 96 -5.59 13.76 15.15
CA PHE A 96 -4.78 13.69 13.96
C PHE A 96 -4.22 15.07 13.57
N SER A 97 -3.14 15.07 12.82
CA SER A 97 -2.60 16.26 12.16
C SER A 97 -2.00 15.88 10.81
N LEU A 98 -2.08 16.79 9.84
CA LEU A 98 -1.44 16.66 8.53
C LEU A 98 -0.22 17.57 8.48
N LEU A 99 0.96 16.97 8.35
CA LEU A 99 2.20 17.66 8.02
C LEU A 99 2.39 17.63 6.51
N THR A 100 2.30 18.80 5.89
CA THR A 100 2.64 18.98 4.47
C THR A 100 4.02 19.60 4.35
N ILE A 101 4.91 18.96 3.59
CA ILE A 101 6.24 19.48 3.23
C ILE A 101 6.22 19.81 1.74
N THR A 102 6.59 21.05 1.40
CA THR A 102 6.65 21.52 0.02
C THR A 102 8.07 21.94 -0.32
N ILE A 103 8.59 21.46 -1.45
CA ILE A 103 9.87 21.86 -2.03
C ILE A 103 9.58 22.49 -3.40
N PRO A 104 9.32 23.82 -3.46
CA PRO A 104 8.82 24.47 -4.68
C PRO A 104 9.75 24.30 -5.89
N THR A 105 11.06 24.34 -5.68
CA THR A 105 12.06 24.21 -6.75
C THR A 105 12.06 22.85 -7.42
N LEU A 106 11.53 21.81 -6.75
CA LEU A 106 11.43 20.45 -7.27
C LEU A 106 10.00 20.09 -7.70
N ASN A 107 9.05 21.02 -7.55
CA ASN A 107 7.61 20.73 -7.68
C ASN A 107 7.19 19.51 -6.85
N LEU A 108 7.77 19.35 -5.67
CA LEU A 108 7.54 18.22 -4.78
C LEU A 108 6.68 18.67 -3.59
N LYS A 109 5.63 17.88 -3.32
CA LYS A 109 4.75 18.02 -2.17
C LYS A 109 4.58 16.65 -1.53
N SER A 110 4.92 16.53 -0.25
CA SER A 110 4.78 15.30 0.53
C SER A 110 3.86 15.52 1.72
N GLU A 111 2.99 14.56 1.97
CA GLU A 111 1.97 14.61 3.02
C GLU A 111 2.20 13.48 4.02
N TYR A 112 2.27 13.84 5.30
CA TYR A 112 2.51 12.90 6.41
C TYR A 112 1.43 13.08 7.47
N PHE A 113 0.76 11.98 7.81
CA PHE A 113 -0.24 11.99 8.88
C PHE A 113 0.42 11.72 10.22
N LEU A 114 0.00 12.46 11.24
CA LEU A 114 0.39 12.26 12.62
C LEU A 114 -0.83 11.97 13.48
N LYS A 115 -0.71 11.04 14.42
CA LYS A 115 -1.68 10.81 15.50
C LYS A 115 -0.94 10.92 16.83
N ASP A 116 -1.43 11.78 17.73
CA ASP A 116 -0.79 12.05 19.03
C ASP A 116 0.72 12.37 18.89
N SER A 117 1.10 13.11 17.84
CA SER A 117 2.49 13.46 17.48
C SER A 117 3.38 12.34 16.92
N PHE A 118 2.82 11.19 16.52
CA PHE A 118 3.56 10.11 15.87
C PHE A 118 3.08 9.90 14.44
N LEU A 119 4.00 9.61 13.52
CA LEU A 119 3.68 9.28 12.14
C LEU A 119 2.79 8.03 12.08
N VAL A 120 1.76 8.10 11.24
CA VAL A 120 0.83 7.01 10.93
C VAL A 120 0.59 6.96 9.43
N ALA A 121 0.19 5.80 8.91
CA ALA A 121 -0.14 5.68 7.49
C ALA A 121 -1.39 6.52 7.16
N SER A 122 -1.48 7.01 5.92
CA SER A 122 -2.67 7.73 5.43
C SER A 122 -3.95 6.90 5.60
N THR A 123 -3.85 5.58 5.39
CA THR A 123 -4.93 4.62 5.64
C THR A 123 -5.45 4.70 7.07
N ASN A 124 -4.58 4.80 8.08
CA ASN A 124 -5.00 4.89 9.48
C ASN A 124 -5.97 6.05 9.72
N TYR A 125 -5.70 7.21 9.11
CA TYR A 125 -6.60 8.36 9.20
C TYR A 125 -7.88 8.15 8.38
N HIS A 126 -7.76 7.81 7.10
CA HIS A 126 -8.91 7.79 6.19
C HIS A 126 -9.87 6.61 6.45
N SER A 127 -9.40 5.50 7.00
CA SER A 127 -10.21 4.32 7.30
C SER A 127 -10.61 4.19 8.78
N ARG A 128 -10.33 5.20 9.62
CA ARG A 128 -10.53 5.13 11.10
C ARG A 128 -11.95 4.75 11.53
N ASN A 129 -12.94 5.10 10.72
CA ASN A 129 -14.37 4.88 10.98
C ASN A 129 -14.99 3.82 10.04
N TRP A 130 -14.16 3.06 9.32
CA TRP A 130 -14.66 2.04 8.39
C TRP A 130 -15.10 0.77 9.12
N LYS A 131 -16.01 0.02 8.51
CA LYS A 131 -16.43 -1.27 9.03
C LYS A 131 -15.24 -2.23 8.99
N THR A 132 -14.98 -2.89 10.12
CA THR A 132 -14.00 -3.97 10.17
C THR A 132 -14.70 -5.33 10.15
N ILE A 133 -14.21 -6.24 9.30
CA ILE A 133 -14.65 -7.64 9.25
C ILE A 133 -13.40 -8.51 9.34
N THR A 134 -13.40 -9.52 10.20
CA THR A 134 -12.24 -10.41 10.41
C THR A 134 -12.61 -11.83 10.05
N THR A 135 -11.71 -12.50 9.32
CA THR A 135 -11.87 -13.88 8.86
C THR A 135 -10.59 -14.66 9.10
N ASP A 136 -10.42 -15.81 8.46
CA ASP A 136 -9.27 -16.70 8.67
C ASP A 136 -7.96 -16.06 8.22
N TYR A 137 -7.92 -15.51 7.01
CA TYR A 137 -6.70 -14.88 6.48
C TYR A 137 -6.76 -13.36 6.45
N PHE A 138 -7.93 -12.73 6.64
CA PHE A 138 -8.08 -11.29 6.40
C PHE A 138 -8.60 -10.50 7.60
N GLN A 139 -8.21 -9.24 7.61
CA GLN A 139 -8.92 -8.16 8.29
C GLN A 139 -9.32 -7.14 7.23
N PHE A 140 -10.61 -7.11 6.91
CA PHE A 140 -11.18 -6.20 5.94
C PHE A 140 -11.54 -4.87 6.60
N PHE A 141 -11.22 -3.78 5.92
CA PHE A 141 -11.68 -2.43 6.23
C PHE A 141 -12.55 -1.97 5.07
N VAL A 142 -13.84 -1.79 5.31
CA VAL A 142 -14.85 -1.58 4.26
C VAL A 142 -15.50 -0.21 4.46
N SER A 143 -15.38 0.66 3.46
CA SER A 143 -15.95 2.01 3.53
C SER A 143 -17.46 2.03 3.27
N ASP A 144 -17.97 1.11 2.44
CA ASP A 144 -19.39 0.93 2.15
C ASP A 144 -19.77 -0.56 2.25
N GLU A 145 -20.49 -0.92 3.31
CA GLU A 145 -20.93 -2.29 3.59
C GLU A 145 -21.86 -2.85 2.49
N THR A 146 -22.53 -1.99 1.70
CA THR A 146 -23.43 -2.45 0.64
C THR A 146 -22.68 -3.04 -0.56
N LEU A 147 -21.39 -2.73 -0.69
CA LEU A 147 -20.54 -3.20 -1.77
C LEU A 147 -19.89 -4.54 -1.45
N PHE A 148 -19.89 -5.00 -0.20
CA PHE A 148 -19.14 -6.20 0.22
C PHE A 148 -20.03 -7.26 0.85
N ASN A 149 -19.89 -8.50 0.37
CA ASN A 149 -20.74 -9.62 0.77
C ASN A 149 -19.92 -10.87 1.05
N ASP A 150 -20.55 -11.82 1.76
CA ASP A 150 -19.92 -13.09 2.16
C ASP A 150 -19.40 -13.90 0.96
N TYR A 151 -20.03 -13.77 -0.22
CA TYR A 151 -19.55 -14.43 -1.44
C TYR A 151 -18.15 -13.92 -1.82
N SER A 152 -17.94 -12.61 -1.80
CA SER A 152 -16.64 -11.98 -2.13
C SER A 152 -15.57 -12.36 -1.10
N ILE A 153 -15.94 -12.39 0.18
CA ILE A 153 -15.07 -12.82 1.28
C ILE A 153 -14.62 -14.27 1.07
N ASN A 154 -15.57 -15.18 0.80
CA ASN A 154 -15.28 -16.60 0.59
C ASN A 154 -14.39 -16.83 -0.64
N LEU A 155 -14.59 -16.04 -1.71
CA LEU A 155 -13.74 -16.08 -2.89
C LEU A 155 -12.28 -15.71 -2.56
N LEU A 156 -12.05 -14.65 -1.79
CA LEU A 156 -10.72 -14.23 -1.35
C LEU A 156 -10.05 -15.28 -0.44
N GLU A 157 -10.79 -15.84 0.52
CA GLU A 157 -10.32 -16.92 1.40
C GLU A 157 -9.91 -18.17 0.61
N ASN A 158 -10.75 -18.60 -0.34
CA ASN A 158 -10.44 -19.72 -1.22
C ASN A 158 -9.24 -19.45 -2.12
N PHE A 159 -9.09 -18.21 -2.58
CA PHE A 159 -7.94 -17.79 -3.38
C PHE A 159 -6.63 -17.90 -2.59
N ILE A 160 -6.60 -17.52 -1.30
CA ILE A 160 -5.42 -17.71 -0.44
C ILE A 160 -5.07 -19.19 -0.33
N ASN A 161 -6.05 -20.07 -0.15
CA ASN A 161 -5.80 -21.51 -0.06
C ASN A 161 -5.19 -22.04 -1.37
N ARG A 162 -5.77 -21.70 -2.52
CA ARG A 162 -5.23 -22.09 -3.84
C ARG A 162 -3.81 -21.58 -4.05
N MET A 163 -3.56 -20.32 -3.75
CA MET A 163 -2.23 -19.73 -3.95
C MET A 163 -1.20 -20.24 -2.94
N SER A 164 -1.63 -20.65 -1.75
CA SER A 164 -0.75 -21.32 -0.78
C SER A 164 -0.24 -22.65 -1.30
N GLU A 165 -1.01 -23.36 -2.12
CA GLU A 165 -0.56 -24.59 -2.78
C GLU A 165 0.43 -24.26 -3.90
N ILE A 166 0.09 -23.35 -4.81
CA ILE A 166 0.94 -22.93 -5.93
C ILE A 166 2.29 -22.38 -5.45
N LEU A 167 2.28 -21.52 -4.42
CA LEU A 167 3.50 -20.94 -3.83
C LEU A 167 4.17 -21.88 -2.81
N SER A 168 3.63 -23.08 -2.63
CA SER A 168 4.16 -24.09 -1.70
C SER A 168 4.41 -23.52 -0.30
N PHE A 169 3.41 -22.87 0.28
CA PHE A 169 3.49 -22.34 1.64
C PHE A 169 3.62 -23.48 2.65
N THR A 170 4.54 -23.33 3.60
CA THR A 170 4.63 -24.24 4.74
C THR A 170 3.44 -24.05 5.70
N VAL A 171 3.26 -24.98 6.63
CA VAL A 171 2.24 -24.85 7.68
C VAL A 171 2.50 -23.60 8.53
N GLU A 172 3.76 -23.33 8.84
CA GLU A 172 4.19 -22.14 9.61
C GLU A 172 3.89 -20.85 8.84
N GLU A 173 4.15 -20.83 7.52
CA GLU A 173 3.83 -19.68 6.67
C GLU A 173 2.32 -19.41 6.62
N ARG A 174 1.49 -20.46 6.50
CA ARG A 174 0.03 -20.32 6.56
C ARG A 174 -0.46 -19.86 7.92
N ASN A 175 0.07 -20.41 9.01
CA ASN A 175 -0.30 -20.01 10.36
C ASN A 175 0.04 -18.53 10.61
N LYS A 176 1.23 -18.08 10.18
CA LYS A 176 1.60 -16.66 10.27
C LYS A 176 0.66 -15.74 9.48
N LEU A 177 0.13 -16.16 8.33
CA LEU A 177 -0.90 -15.39 7.61
C LEU A 177 -2.19 -15.30 8.43
N LYS A 178 -2.62 -16.42 9.03
CA LYS A 178 -3.82 -16.45 9.88
C LYS A 178 -3.67 -15.62 11.15
N GLU A 179 -2.49 -15.60 11.75
CA GLU A 179 -2.21 -14.84 12.97
C GLU A 179 -2.17 -13.33 12.68
N ASN A 180 -1.46 -12.92 11.64
CA ASN A 180 -1.20 -11.51 11.35
C ASN A 180 -2.28 -10.83 10.51
N LYS A 181 -3.07 -11.62 9.76
CA LYS A 181 -4.11 -11.20 8.81
C LYS A 181 -3.62 -10.27 7.70
N ILE A 182 -4.09 -10.52 6.49
CA ILE A 182 -3.92 -9.64 5.34
C ILE A 182 -4.89 -8.48 5.52
N PHE A 183 -4.38 -7.26 5.53
CA PHE A 183 -5.23 -6.08 5.67
C PHE A 183 -5.70 -5.67 4.28
N TYR A 184 -7.02 -5.73 4.09
CA TYR A 184 -7.68 -5.50 2.81
C TYR A 184 -8.64 -4.34 2.94
N PHE A 185 -8.33 -3.22 2.29
CA PHE A 185 -9.12 -2.00 2.32
C PHE A 185 -9.98 -1.93 1.06
N LEU A 186 -11.29 -2.01 1.24
CA LEU A 186 -12.27 -1.85 0.17
C LEU A 186 -12.80 -0.42 0.18
N CYS A 187 -12.31 0.37 -0.77
CA CYS A 187 -12.80 1.69 -1.11
C CYS A 187 -14.06 1.59 -1.96
N ARG A 188 -14.96 2.55 -1.84
CA ARG A 188 -16.22 2.60 -2.60
C ARG A 188 -16.02 3.05 -4.04
N ASP A 189 -15.01 3.89 -4.29
CA ASP A 189 -14.77 4.54 -5.58
C ASP A 189 -13.30 4.98 -5.76
N GLU A 190 -13.00 5.46 -6.97
CA GLU A 190 -11.66 5.94 -7.38
C GLU A 190 -11.21 7.21 -6.62
N GLU A 191 -12.15 8.05 -6.17
CA GLU A 191 -11.84 9.26 -5.41
C GLU A 191 -11.37 8.89 -4.00
N GLU A 192 -12.03 7.92 -3.37
CA GLU A 192 -11.70 7.45 -2.03
C GLU A 192 -10.35 6.72 -1.99
N ILE A 193 -10.08 5.82 -2.93
CA ILE A 193 -8.77 5.18 -3.00
C ILE A 193 -7.65 6.20 -3.27
N GLN A 194 -7.89 7.23 -4.08
CA GLN A 194 -6.92 8.30 -4.26
C GLN A 194 -6.65 9.07 -2.97
N LYS A 195 -7.68 9.34 -2.15
CA LYS A 195 -7.48 9.98 -0.82
C LYS A 195 -6.69 9.08 0.12
N VAL A 196 -7.02 7.78 0.16
CA VAL A 196 -6.38 6.81 1.05
C VAL A 196 -4.92 6.57 0.67
N THR A 197 -4.60 6.50 -0.62
CA THR A 197 -3.30 6.05 -1.12
C THR A 197 -2.41 7.16 -1.66
N GLY A 198 -3.00 8.30 -2.05
CA GLY A 198 -2.34 9.36 -2.82
C GLY A 198 -2.29 9.10 -4.33
N PHE A 199 -2.72 7.93 -4.81
CA PHE A 199 -2.60 7.51 -6.22
C PHE A 199 -3.96 7.38 -6.90
N ALA A 200 -4.08 7.91 -8.12
CA ALA A 200 -5.23 7.68 -8.97
C ALA A 200 -5.15 6.26 -9.58
N THR A 201 -5.76 5.29 -8.91
CA THR A 201 -5.79 3.86 -9.30
C THR A 201 -7.10 3.20 -8.85
N ARG A 202 -7.32 1.94 -9.25
CA ARG A 202 -8.43 1.08 -8.75
C ARG A 202 -7.95 0.01 -7.78
N GLY A 203 -6.64 -0.17 -7.67
CA GLY A 203 -6.04 -0.96 -6.62
C GLY A 203 -4.54 -0.80 -6.58
N ILE A 204 -3.98 -1.10 -5.41
CA ILE A 204 -2.56 -1.03 -5.15
C ILE A 204 -2.19 -1.90 -3.96
N PHE A 205 -1.08 -2.59 -4.07
CA PHE A 205 -0.37 -3.19 -2.96
C PHE A 205 0.66 -2.20 -2.37
N ILE A 206 0.41 -1.72 -1.15
CA ILE A 206 1.30 -0.78 -0.45
C ILE A 206 2.41 -1.57 0.26
N LEU A 207 3.62 -1.51 -0.31
CA LEU A 207 4.80 -2.21 0.22
C LEU A 207 5.12 -1.81 1.67
N ALA A 208 4.88 -0.55 2.04
CA ALA A 208 5.29 -0.02 3.34
C ALA A 208 4.56 -0.68 4.52
N GLN A 209 3.29 -1.07 4.34
CA GLN A 209 2.47 -1.68 5.39
C GLN A 209 1.92 -3.08 5.03
N ASP A 210 2.26 -3.59 3.85
CA ASP A 210 1.69 -4.82 3.27
C ASP A 210 0.15 -4.75 3.17
N TYR A 211 -0.38 -3.62 2.69
CA TYR A 211 -1.82 -3.42 2.52
C TYR A 211 -2.26 -3.69 1.10
N VAL A 212 -3.38 -4.38 0.95
CA VAL A 212 -4.11 -4.44 -0.32
C VAL A 212 -5.23 -3.42 -0.25
N ILE A 213 -5.21 -2.41 -1.11
CA ILE A 213 -6.19 -1.32 -1.13
C ILE A 213 -6.82 -1.28 -2.50
N THR A 214 -8.15 -1.28 -2.60
CA THR A 214 -8.83 -1.44 -3.88
C THR A 214 -10.29 -1.00 -3.89
N THR A 215 -10.82 -0.77 -5.08
CA THR A 215 -12.27 -0.61 -5.35
C THR A 215 -12.94 -1.91 -5.83
N TYR A 216 -12.20 -3.03 -5.94
CA TYR A 216 -12.75 -4.31 -6.37
C TYR A 216 -13.04 -5.22 -5.17
N ASN A 217 -14.23 -5.80 -5.15
CA ASN A 217 -14.63 -6.75 -4.10
C ASN A 217 -13.69 -7.96 -4.01
N THR A 218 -13.11 -8.38 -5.13
CA THR A 218 -12.17 -9.51 -5.20
C THR A 218 -10.97 -9.14 -6.07
N HIS A 219 -9.96 -8.49 -5.49
CA HIS A 219 -8.79 -8.03 -6.24
C HIS A 219 -7.61 -8.99 -6.12
N TYR A 220 -7.70 -10.11 -6.83
CA TYR A 220 -6.66 -11.15 -6.80
C TYR A 220 -5.30 -10.64 -7.29
N HIS A 221 -5.27 -9.70 -8.24
CA HIS A 221 -4.05 -9.13 -8.79
C HIS A 221 -3.13 -8.53 -7.72
N GLU A 222 -3.64 -7.57 -6.94
CA GLU A 222 -2.86 -6.93 -5.86
C GLU A 222 -2.55 -7.89 -4.72
N LEU A 223 -3.45 -8.84 -4.47
CA LEU A 223 -3.21 -9.89 -3.49
C LEU A 223 -2.02 -10.77 -3.88
N LEU A 224 -1.80 -11.03 -5.17
CA LEU A 224 -0.64 -11.80 -5.63
C LEU A 224 0.68 -11.05 -5.43
N HIS A 225 0.69 -9.72 -5.62
CA HIS A 225 1.86 -8.90 -5.30
C HIS A 225 2.26 -9.04 -3.83
N PHE A 226 1.27 -9.08 -2.92
CA PHE A 226 1.51 -9.39 -1.51
C PHE A 226 2.05 -10.83 -1.32
N LEU A 227 1.36 -11.83 -1.87
CA LEU A 227 1.67 -13.24 -1.59
C LEU A 227 3.04 -13.68 -2.09
N ILE A 228 3.46 -13.19 -3.26
CA ILE A 228 4.81 -13.51 -3.77
C ILE A 228 5.88 -12.84 -2.92
N ASN A 229 5.65 -11.61 -2.47
CA ASN A 229 6.58 -10.92 -1.58
C ASN A 229 6.68 -11.61 -0.23
N TYR A 230 5.54 -12.07 0.31
CA TYR A 230 5.46 -12.88 1.51
C TYR A 230 6.23 -14.19 1.36
N LYS A 231 6.19 -14.85 0.19
CA LYS A 231 6.96 -16.07 -0.05
C LYS A 231 8.46 -15.82 -0.04
N LEU A 232 8.88 -14.77 -0.74
CA LEU A 232 10.30 -14.49 -0.99
C LEU A 232 11.00 -13.86 0.21
N ARG A 233 10.27 -13.12 1.05
CA ARG A 233 10.72 -12.44 2.29
C ARG A 233 11.78 -11.36 2.10
N LYS A 234 12.85 -11.62 1.37
CA LYS A 234 13.94 -10.68 1.09
C LYS A 234 13.98 -10.41 -0.40
N LEU A 235 13.75 -9.16 -0.78
CA LEU A 235 13.55 -8.77 -2.17
C LEU A 235 14.33 -7.49 -2.49
N PRO A 236 14.74 -7.28 -3.74
CA PRO A 236 15.07 -5.93 -4.17
C PRO A 236 13.82 -5.04 -4.06
N LEU A 237 13.98 -3.74 -3.79
CA LEU A 237 12.85 -2.80 -3.79
C LEU A 237 12.11 -2.79 -5.13
N TYR A 238 12.85 -2.98 -6.23
CA TYR A 238 12.31 -3.03 -7.58
C TYR A 238 12.53 -4.40 -8.20
N THR A 239 11.47 -5.21 -8.21
CA THR A 239 11.44 -6.45 -8.97
C THR A 239 11.30 -6.14 -10.47
N HIS A 240 11.75 -7.05 -11.33
CA HIS A 240 11.59 -6.87 -12.76
C HIS A 240 10.08 -6.86 -13.12
N PRO A 241 9.55 -5.79 -13.74
CA PRO A 241 8.10 -5.59 -13.88
C PRO A 241 7.45 -6.68 -14.74
N PHE A 242 8.18 -7.24 -15.71
CA PHE A 242 7.72 -8.40 -16.47
C PHE A 242 7.30 -9.54 -15.52
N LEU A 243 8.18 -10.04 -14.65
CA LEU A 243 7.83 -11.16 -13.77
C LEU A 243 6.82 -10.77 -12.68
N GLN A 244 6.93 -9.55 -12.14
CA GLN A 244 6.03 -9.06 -11.09
C GLN A 244 4.58 -8.99 -11.59
N GLU A 245 4.35 -8.28 -12.68
CA GLU A 245 3.02 -8.13 -13.29
C GLU A 245 2.55 -9.41 -13.96
N GLY A 246 3.50 -10.17 -14.55
CA GLY A 246 3.25 -11.47 -15.15
C GLY A 246 2.67 -12.46 -14.14
N PHE A 247 3.26 -12.56 -12.95
CA PHE A 247 2.71 -13.41 -11.89
C PHE A 247 1.31 -12.97 -11.47
N ALA A 248 1.12 -11.67 -11.26
CA ALA A 248 -0.16 -11.12 -10.83
C ALA A 248 -1.28 -11.35 -11.86
N VAL A 249 -0.99 -11.19 -13.17
CA VAL A 249 -2.01 -11.43 -14.21
C VAL A 249 -2.21 -12.90 -14.55
N ALA A 250 -1.19 -13.75 -14.41
CA ALA A 250 -1.28 -15.18 -14.68
C ALA A 250 -2.29 -15.88 -13.78
N PHE A 251 -2.42 -15.45 -12.52
CA PHE A 251 -3.33 -16.09 -11.55
C PHE A 251 -4.45 -15.18 -11.03
N GLY A 252 -4.29 -13.86 -11.14
CA GLY A 252 -5.22 -12.87 -10.58
C GLY A 252 -5.92 -12.00 -11.61
N GLY A 253 -5.57 -12.13 -12.89
CA GLY A 253 -6.16 -11.35 -13.97
C GLY A 253 -5.84 -9.86 -13.88
N ARG A 254 -6.69 -9.02 -14.48
CA ARG A 254 -6.49 -7.57 -14.52
C ARG A 254 -7.76 -6.80 -14.83
N GLY A 255 -7.97 -5.68 -14.13
CA GLY A 255 -8.99 -4.69 -14.52
C GLY A 255 -10.41 -5.23 -14.47
N GLY A 256 -10.67 -6.23 -13.62
CA GLY A 256 -11.94 -6.96 -13.55
C GLY A 256 -12.06 -8.13 -14.54
N LEU A 257 -11.03 -8.38 -15.37
CA LEU A 257 -10.95 -9.57 -16.21
C LEU A 257 -10.25 -10.70 -15.46
N GLU A 258 -10.82 -11.90 -15.59
CA GLU A 258 -10.26 -13.13 -15.03
C GLU A 258 -8.93 -13.51 -15.70
N ALA A 259 -8.10 -14.25 -14.97
CA ALA A 259 -6.78 -14.70 -15.44
C ALA A 259 -6.84 -15.47 -16.78
N HIS A 260 -7.86 -16.31 -16.96
CA HIS A 260 -8.05 -17.05 -18.21
C HIS A 260 -8.24 -16.14 -19.42
N THR A 261 -9.06 -15.09 -19.30
CA THR A 261 -9.27 -14.11 -20.36
C THR A 261 -7.98 -13.38 -20.71
N ILE A 262 -7.19 -13.01 -19.71
CA ILE A 262 -5.87 -12.39 -19.93
C ILE A 262 -4.92 -13.35 -20.66
N SER A 263 -4.92 -14.63 -20.28
CA SER A 263 -4.13 -15.68 -20.94
C SER A 263 -4.51 -15.81 -22.42
N GLU A 264 -5.80 -15.86 -22.75
CA GLU A 264 -6.30 -15.91 -24.14
C GLU A 264 -5.88 -14.69 -24.97
N MET A 265 -5.95 -13.50 -24.37
CA MET A 265 -5.46 -12.26 -25.01
C MET A 265 -3.97 -12.36 -25.33
N GLY A 266 -3.16 -12.88 -24.40
CA GLY A 266 -1.73 -13.10 -24.63
C GLY A 266 -1.47 -14.04 -25.81
N VAL A 267 -2.26 -15.11 -25.94
CA VAL A 267 -2.10 -16.11 -27.01
C VAL A 267 -2.39 -15.47 -28.35
N PHE A 268 -3.46 -14.67 -28.41
CA PHE A 268 -3.83 -13.92 -29.60
C PHE A 268 -2.73 -12.94 -30.01
N LEU A 269 -2.19 -12.15 -29.07
CA LEU A 269 -1.15 -11.15 -29.34
C LEU A 269 0.12 -11.79 -29.93
N ILE A 270 0.58 -12.90 -29.34
CA ILE A 270 1.76 -13.63 -29.81
C ILE A 270 1.50 -14.25 -31.19
N LYS A 271 0.38 -14.96 -31.36
CA LYS A 271 0.07 -15.67 -32.63
C LYS A 271 -0.15 -14.72 -33.80
N SER A 272 -0.66 -13.53 -33.53
CA SER A 272 -0.91 -12.50 -34.54
C SER A 272 0.35 -11.69 -34.88
N GLY A 273 1.47 -11.91 -34.16
CA GLY A 273 2.71 -11.17 -34.36
C GLY A 273 2.68 -9.71 -33.88
N PHE A 274 1.72 -9.35 -33.03
CA PHE A 274 1.62 -7.99 -32.49
C PHE A 274 2.72 -7.65 -31.48
N ALA A 275 3.26 -8.66 -30.78
CA ALA A 275 4.34 -8.49 -29.82
C ALA A 275 5.08 -9.81 -29.57
N ASN A 276 6.34 -9.69 -29.13
CA ASN A 276 7.20 -10.82 -28.79
C ASN A 276 7.68 -10.71 -27.34
N TYR A 277 7.54 -11.79 -26.57
CA TYR A 277 7.95 -11.79 -25.15
C TYR A 277 9.43 -11.41 -24.96
N LYS A 278 10.30 -11.73 -25.93
CA LYS A 278 11.73 -11.41 -25.85
C LYS A 278 12.00 -9.91 -25.77
N GLU A 279 11.17 -9.10 -26.42
CA GLU A 279 11.26 -7.63 -26.39
C GLU A 279 10.85 -7.10 -25.00
N LEU A 280 9.92 -7.79 -24.35
CA LEU A 280 9.38 -7.43 -23.04
C LEU A 280 10.25 -7.87 -21.85
N LEU A 281 11.33 -8.63 -22.10
CA LEU A 281 12.31 -8.98 -21.06
C LEU A 281 13.18 -7.78 -20.65
N SER A 282 13.19 -6.70 -21.44
CA SER A 282 13.81 -5.43 -21.07
C SER A 282 12.86 -4.60 -20.22
N LYS A 283 13.31 -4.16 -19.04
CA LYS A 283 12.53 -3.28 -18.15
C LYS A 283 12.01 -2.03 -18.88
N LEU A 284 12.86 -1.40 -19.68
CA LEU A 284 12.51 -0.17 -20.40
C LEU A 284 11.44 -0.42 -21.45
N ASP A 285 11.57 -1.51 -22.20
CA ASP A 285 10.63 -1.84 -23.28
C ASP A 285 9.29 -2.32 -22.72
N PHE A 286 9.31 -3.05 -21.60
CA PHE A 286 8.11 -3.40 -20.86
C PHE A 286 7.33 -2.16 -20.42
N GLN A 287 8.01 -1.19 -19.80
CA GLN A 287 7.39 0.04 -19.30
C GLN A 287 6.87 0.97 -20.40
N LYS A 288 7.48 0.91 -21.60
CA LYS A 288 7.01 1.67 -22.78
C LYS A 288 5.84 0.99 -23.50
N THR A 289 5.68 -0.32 -23.32
CA THR A 289 4.62 -1.07 -23.98
C THR A 289 3.32 -0.90 -23.18
N ASP A 290 2.23 -0.60 -23.89
CA ASP A 290 0.92 -0.51 -23.26
C ASP A 290 0.61 -1.78 -22.48
N ALA A 291 0.15 -1.59 -21.25
CA ALA A 291 0.00 -2.70 -20.34
C ALA A 291 -1.04 -3.71 -20.85
N SER A 292 -2.04 -3.32 -21.66
CA SER A 292 -2.99 -4.25 -22.31
C SER A 292 -2.33 -5.22 -23.29
N ILE A 293 -1.07 -4.97 -23.69
CA ILE A 293 -0.24 -5.84 -24.50
C ILE A 293 0.81 -6.54 -23.64
N SER A 294 1.56 -5.80 -22.83
CA SER A 294 2.72 -6.35 -22.11
C SER A 294 2.32 -7.31 -20.99
N TYR A 295 1.20 -7.06 -20.30
CA TYR A 295 0.78 -7.90 -19.17
C TYR A 295 0.27 -9.27 -19.62
N PRO A 296 -0.65 -9.39 -20.61
CA PRO A 296 -1.07 -10.71 -21.10
C PRO A 296 0.09 -11.62 -21.53
N ILE A 297 1.07 -11.06 -22.25
CA ILE A 297 2.24 -11.80 -22.72
C ILE A 297 3.12 -12.23 -21.53
N SER A 298 3.30 -11.35 -20.56
CA SER A 298 4.05 -11.69 -19.36
C SER A 298 3.36 -12.74 -18.49
N GLY A 299 2.03 -12.66 -18.39
CA GLY A 299 1.21 -13.65 -17.70
C GLY A 299 1.39 -15.03 -18.28
N LEU A 300 1.28 -15.16 -19.60
CA LEU A 300 1.53 -16.42 -20.30
C LEU A 300 2.93 -16.97 -20.06
N TYR A 301 3.94 -16.10 -20.13
CA TYR A 301 5.31 -16.53 -19.92
C TYR A 301 5.54 -17.01 -18.48
N THR A 302 4.97 -16.31 -17.51
CA THR A 302 5.08 -16.66 -16.09
C THR A 302 4.34 -17.96 -15.78
N GLU A 303 3.15 -18.14 -16.33
CA GLU A 303 2.38 -19.38 -16.22
C GLU A 303 3.14 -20.58 -16.82
N PHE A 304 3.76 -20.39 -17.99
CA PHE A 304 4.62 -21.39 -18.63
C PHE A 304 5.81 -21.79 -17.74
N LEU A 305 6.49 -20.82 -17.12
CA LEU A 305 7.61 -21.10 -16.23
C LEU A 305 7.18 -21.94 -15.02
N ILE A 306 6.06 -21.58 -14.39
CA ILE A 306 5.57 -22.29 -13.21
C ILE A 306 5.19 -23.73 -13.56
N LYS A 307 4.46 -23.93 -14.67
CA LYS A 307 4.02 -25.26 -15.14
C LYS A 307 5.15 -26.20 -15.54
N ILE A 308 6.33 -25.68 -15.89
CA ILE A 308 7.50 -26.51 -16.24
C ILE A 308 8.32 -26.88 -15.01
N LEU A 309 8.18 -26.13 -13.92
CA LEU A 309 8.87 -26.36 -12.66
C LEU A 309 8.11 -27.32 -11.72
N GLU A 310 6.82 -27.55 -12.00
CA GLU A 310 5.99 -28.63 -11.42
C GLU A 310 6.25 -29.98 -12.10
#